data_AF-A0A7W0RL61-F1
#
_entry.id   AF-A0A7W0RL61-F1
#
_cell.length_a   1.000
_cell.length_b   1.000
_cell.length_c   1.000
_cell.angle_alpha   90.00
_cell.angle_beta   90.00
_cell.angle_gamma   90.00
#
_symmetry.space_group_name_H-M   'P 1'
#
loop_
_entity.id
_entity.type
_entity.pdbx_description
1 polymer ?
#
loop_
_entity_poly.entity_id
_entity_poly.type
_entity_poly.pdbx_seq_one_letter_code
_entity_poly.pdbx_strand_id
1 'polypeptide(L)'
;MARTSNFTEAQKAQLYVLHRAVCVYSGQKLWILDSGARQNFNVDWADHIIPVAKGGCSTLENGVCASYFHNQKKRDSDRVPSFLFFKGEPQPSFFESRTALSHRMVRDLKKFAALHHSDWYFNRALFRVLLGVAYLHDGIGVRSRDDRYYASAALRAIQKWRLIVRREGVLTLEQRGLAPKKPSSDQRLLLAIRDAGNVQHIRRTMLKLLPAYRRR
;
A
#
# COMPACT_ATOMS: atom_id res chain seq x y z
N MET A 1 7.69 -20.22 23.06
CA MET A 1 6.89 -19.10 22.49
C MET A 1 6.30 -19.55 21.16
N ALA A 2 4.99 -19.40 20.95
CA ALA A 2 4.37 -19.75 19.67
C ALA A 2 4.94 -18.87 18.55
N ARG A 3 5.53 -19.48 17.52
CA ARG A 3 6.00 -18.76 16.32
C ARG A 3 4.78 -18.19 15.59
N THR A 4 4.51 -16.90 15.74
CA THR A 4 3.52 -16.23 14.91
C THR A 4 4.03 -16.19 13.47
N SER A 5 3.42 -16.99 12.60
CA SER A 5 3.80 -17.07 11.18
C SER A 5 3.53 -15.78 10.41
N ASN A 6 2.74 -14.85 10.97
CA ASN A 6 2.32 -13.62 10.31
C ASN A 6 2.80 -12.38 11.06
N PHE A 7 3.23 -11.37 10.30
CA PHE A 7 3.44 -10.01 10.81
C PHE A 7 2.15 -9.40 11.33
N THR A 8 2.22 -8.75 12.49
CA THR A 8 1.15 -7.90 13.04
C THR A 8 0.92 -6.68 12.14
N GLU A 9 -0.22 -6.00 12.29
CA GLU A 9 -0.47 -4.74 11.55
C GLU A 9 0.56 -3.66 11.86
N ALA A 10 1.01 -3.55 13.12
CA ALA A 10 2.02 -2.56 13.51
C ALA A 10 3.36 -2.86 12.82
N GLN A 11 3.77 -4.12 12.77
CA GLN A 11 4.97 -4.53 12.03
C GLN A 11 4.84 -4.27 10.53
N LYS A 12 3.68 -4.56 9.92
CA LYS A 12 3.42 -4.26 8.50
C LYS A 12 3.55 -2.76 8.21
N ALA A 13 2.98 -1.91 9.08
CA ALA A 13 3.10 -0.47 8.99
C ALA A 13 4.56 0.01 9.11
N GLN A 14 5.34 -0.57 10.02
CA GLN A 14 6.77 -0.26 10.16
C GLN A 14 7.57 -0.71 8.93
N LEU A 15 7.34 -1.91 8.41
CA LEU A 15 7.97 -2.40 7.18
C LEU A 15 7.64 -1.52 5.98
N TYR A 16 6.38 -1.04 5.89
CA TYR A 16 5.96 -0.14 4.82
C TYR A 16 6.77 1.16 4.81
N VAL A 17 7.02 1.75 5.99
CA VAL A 17 7.84 2.96 6.13
C VAL A 17 9.32 2.65 5.91
N LEU A 18 9.83 1.59 6.54
CA LEU A 18 11.23 1.16 6.45
C LEU A 18 11.66 0.98 4.99
N HIS A 19 10.80 0.37 4.18
CA HIS A 19 11.04 0.14 2.75
C HIS A 19 10.49 1.27 1.87
N ARG A 20 10.24 2.46 2.43
CA ARG A 20 9.78 3.68 1.72
C ARG A 20 8.59 3.44 0.78
N ALA A 21 7.64 2.60 1.18
CA ALA A 21 6.49 2.22 0.37
C ALA A 21 6.85 1.78 -1.07
N VAL A 22 8.00 1.15 -1.27
CA VAL A 22 8.40 0.56 -2.56
C VAL A 22 8.52 -0.95 -2.44
N CYS A 23 8.17 -1.65 -3.50
CA CYS A 23 8.34 -3.08 -3.61
C CYS A 23 9.83 -3.43 -3.68
N VAL A 24 10.33 -4.24 -2.74
CA VAL A 24 11.74 -4.70 -2.73
C VAL A 24 12.15 -5.44 -4.00
N TYR A 25 11.23 -6.09 -4.70
CA TYR A 25 11.51 -6.88 -5.90
C TYR A 25 11.50 -6.07 -7.20
N SER A 26 10.96 -4.85 -7.21
CA SER A 26 10.74 -4.10 -8.46
C SER A 26 11.00 -2.60 -8.38
N GLY A 27 11.13 -2.04 -7.17
CA GLY A 27 11.17 -0.59 -6.95
C GLY A 27 9.85 0.12 -7.25
N GLN A 28 8.78 -0.63 -7.54
CA GLN A 28 7.48 -0.05 -7.82
C GLN A 28 6.90 0.56 -6.54
N LYS A 29 6.40 1.80 -6.62
CA LYS A 29 5.67 2.43 -5.52
C LYS A 29 4.39 1.70 -5.17
N LEU A 30 4.11 1.66 -3.87
CA LEU A 30 2.95 1.02 -3.23
C LEU A 30 2.03 2.05 -2.56
N TRP A 31 2.30 3.34 -2.78
CA TRP A 31 1.45 4.45 -2.35
C TRP A 31 0.31 4.65 -3.36
N ILE A 32 -0.90 4.24 -2.97
CA ILE A 32 -2.07 4.15 -3.85
C ILE A 32 -2.54 5.53 -4.31
N LEU A 33 -2.44 6.55 -3.44
CA LEU A 33 -2.93 7.90 -3.75
C LEU A 33 -2.31 8.46 -5.02
N ASP A 34 -1.05 8.15 -5.32
CA ASP A 34 -0.40 8.64 -6.54
C ASP A 34 -0.81 7.92 -7.81
N SER A 35 -1.46 6.76 -7.70
CA SER A 35 -1.94 5.97 -8.83
C SER A 35 -3.38 6.35 -9.21
N GLY A 36 -4.12 6.99 -8.30
CA GLY A 36 -5.54 7.24 -8.50
C GLY A 36 -6.35 5.95 -8.50
N ALA A 37 -7.50 5.95 -9.17
CA ALA A 37 -8.39 4.78 -9.25
C ALA A 37 -8.10 3.88 -10.47
N ARG A 38 -6.85 3.78 -10.91
CA ARG A 38 -6.44 2.84 -11.98
C ARG A 38 -6.65 1.40 -11.53
N GLN A 39 -6.96 0.48 -12.44
CA GLN A 39 -7.18 -0.94 -12.12
C GLN A 39 -5.89 -1.70 -11.72
N ASN A 40 -4.73 -1.27 -12.24
CA ASN A 40 -3.43 -1.90 -12.00
C ASN A 40 -2.69 -1.35 -10.76
N PHE A 41 -3.42 -0.82 -9.78
CA PHE A 41 -2.85 -0.41 -8.51
C PHE A 41 -2.19 -1.60 -7.81
N ASN A 42 -1.03 -1.36 -7.21
CA ASN A 42 -0.29 -2.39 -6.48
C ASN A 42 -0.45 -2.15 -4.99
N VAL A 43 -0.85 -3.19 -4.28
CA VAL A 43 -0.96 -3.17 -2.82
C VAL A 43 0.32 -3.72 -2.19
N ASP A 44 0.65 -3.16 -1.04
CA ASP A 44 1.71 -3.66 -0.19
C ASP A 44 1.42 -5.06 0.35
N TRP A 45 2.49 -5.81 0.55
CA TRP A 45 2.50 -7.10 1.19
C TRP A 45 3.75 -7.22 2.04
N ALA A 46 3.60 -7.61 3.31
CA ALA A 46 4.75 -7.95 4.14
C ALA A 46 5.13 -9.40 3.88
N ASP A 47 6.38 -9.64 3.54
CA ASP A 47 6.94 -10.96 3.26
C ASP A 47 8.19 -11.19 4.10
N HIS A 48 8.57 -12.45 4.26
CA HIS A 48 9.76 -12.84 5.01
C HIS A 48 10.97 -12.93 4.07
N ILE A 49 12.12 -12.43 4.54
CA ILE A 49 13.42 -12.64 3.88
C ILE A 49 13.75 -14.14 3.92
N ILE A 50 13.81 -14.70 5.13
CA ILE A 50 13.90 -16.12 5.39
C ILE A 50 12.47 -16.65 5.56
N PRO A 51 11.99 -17.55 4.69
CA PRO A 51 10.64 -18.10 4.80
C PRO A 51 10.39 -18.77 6.15
N VAL A 52 9.15 -18.69 6.64
CA VAL A 52 8.74 -19.36 7.89
C VAL A 52 9.00 -20.87 7.82
N ALA A 53 8.78 -21.49 6.66
CA ALA A 53 9.06 -22.91 6.43
C ALA A 53 10.55 -23.28 6.59
N LYS A 54 11.47 -22.31 6.45
CA LYS A 54 12.91 -22.46 6.65
C LYS A 54 13.38 -21.89 8.00
N GLY A 55 12.46 -21.71 8.95
CA GLY A 55 12.77 -21.24 10.30
C GLY A 55 12.75 -19.73 10.49
N GLY A 56 12.34 -18.95 9.48
CA GLY A 56 12.19 -17.50 9.61
C GLY A 56 11.11 -17.09 10.60
N CYS A 57 11.34 -15.97 11.29
CA CYS A 57 10.42 -15.40 12.27
C CYS A 57 9.76 -14.11 11.75
N SER A 58 8.58 -13.77 12.27
CA SER A 58 7.90 -12.49 11.95
C SER A 58 8.48 -11.33 12.77
N THR A 59 9.71 -10.94 12.47
CA THR A 59 10.41 -9.79 13.07
C THR A 59 10.73 -8.75 11.99
N LEU A 60 10.96 -7.48 12.38
CA LEU A 60 11.22 -6.42 11.40
C LEU A 60 12.49 -6.69 10.58
N GLU A 61 13.49 -7.32 11.19
CA GLU A 61 14.77 -7.68 10.57
C GLU A 61 14.57 -8.71 9.46
N ASN A 62 13.63 -9.63 9.65
CA ASN A 62 13.29 -10.66 8.67
C ASN A 62 12.13 -10.24 7.75
N GLY A 63 11.68 -8.97 7.82
CA GLY A 63 10.51 -8.48 7.08
C GLY A 63 10.87 -7.56 5.91
N VAL A 64 10.15 -7.72 4.81
CA VAL A 64 10.25 -6.85 3.63
C VAL A 64 8.89 -6.37 3.15
N CYS A 65 8.85 -5.22 2.49
CA CYS A 65 7.66 -4.72 1.81
C CYS A 65 7.72 -5.06 0.31
N ALA A 66 6.83 -5.93 -0.14
CA ALA A 66 6.69 -6.33 -1.53
C ALA A 66 5.37 -5.81 -2.11
N SER A 67 5.24 -5.80 -3.44
CA SER A 67 3.92 -5.76 -4.05
C SER A 67 3.30 -7.15 -3.99
N TYR A 68 1.99 -7.23 -3.76
CA TYR A 68 1.26 -8.51 -3.73
C TYR A 68 1.54 -9.36 -4.99
N PHE A 69 1.58 -8.74 -6.16
CA PHE A 69 1.84 -9.42 -7.44
C PHE A 69 3.24 -10.05 -7.50
N HIS A 70 4.29 -9.33 -7.10
CA HIS A 70 5.65 -9.87 -7.10
C HIS A 70 5.83 -10.94 -6.01
N ASN A 71 5.15 -10.77 -4.88
CA ASN A 71 5.13 -11.80 -3.84
C ASN A 71 4.45 -13.09 -4.30
N GLN A 72 3.37 -12.99 -5.08
CA GLN A 72 2.73 -14.17 -5.68
C GLN A 72 3.68 -14.88 -6.64
N LYS A 73 4.32 -14.14 -7.56
CA LYS A 73 5.30 -14.71 -8.49
C LYS A 73 6.49 -15.39 -7.81
N LYS A 74 6.97 -14.85 -6.68
CA LYS A 74 8.02 -15.49 -5.88
C LYS A 74 7.59 -16.89 -5.40
N ARG A 75 6.34 -17.04 -4.95
CA ARG A 75 5.84 -18.34 -4.46
C ARG A 75 5.83 -19.40 -5.56
N ASP A 76 5.62 -18.96 -6.79
CA ASP A 76 5.54 -19.83 -7.96
C ASP A 76 6.92 -20.10 -8.60
N SER A 77 8.02 -19.59 -8.01
CA SER A 77 9.38 -19.75 -8.55
C SER A 77 10.33 -20.40 -7.53
N ASP A 78 11.12 -21.39 -7.98
CA ASP A 78 12.18 -22.02 -7.16
C ASP A 78 13.42 -21.13 -6.96
N ARG A 79 13.50 -20.00 -7.67
CA ARG A 79 14.63 -19.07 -7.56
C ARG A 79 14.46 -18.17 -6.33
N VAL A 80 15.55 -17.97 -5.60
CA VAL A 80 15.63 -16.94 -4.57
C VAL A 80 15.51 -15.58 -5.27
N PRO A 81 14.45 -14.79 -5.03
CA PRO A 81 14.32 -13.50 -5.69
C PRO A 81 15.39 -12.53 -5.16
N SER A 82 16.17 -11.96 -6.07
CA SER A 82 17.08 -10.88 -5.75
C SER A 82 16.28 -9.65 -5.32
N PHE A 83 16.58 -9.08 -4.15
CA PHE A 83 16.02 -7.78 -3.78
C PHE A 83 16.67 -6.71 -4.64
N LEU A 84 15.88 -5.98 -5.42
CA LEU A 84 16.35 -4.79 -6.15
C LEU A 84 16.41 -3.57 -5.24
N PHE A 85 15.58 -3.53 -4.20
CA PHE A 85 15.56 -2.50 -3.17
C PHE A 85 15.54 -3.13 -1.79
N PHE A 86 16.18 -2.48 -0.83
CA PHE A 86 16.10 -2.85 0.58
C PHE A 86 16.17 -1.59 1.43
N LYS A 87 15.25 -1.45 2.39
CA LYS A 87 15.11 -0.27 3.26
C LYS A 87 15.05 1.06 2.48
N GLY A 88 14.43 1.02 1.30
CA GLY A 88 14.28 2.18 0.43
C GLY A 88 15.53 2.58 -0.36
N GLU A 89 16.57 1.75 -0.38
CA GLU A 89 17.81 1.96 -1.13
C GLU A 89 17.98 0.90 -2.23
N PRO A 90 18.44 1.26 -3.44
CA PRO A 90 18.73 0.30 -4.49
C PRO A 90 19.87 -0.65 -4.08
N GLN A 91 19.77 -1.92 -4.47
CA GLN A 91 20.78 -2.95 -4.20
C GLN A 91 21.68 -3.17 -5.43
N PRO A 92 22.86 -3.78 -5.29
CA PRO A 92 23.73 -4.09 -6.44
C PRO A 92 23.01 -4.81 -7.60
N SER A 93 22.11 -5.72 -7.28
CA SER A 93 21.26 -6.45 -8.25
C SER A 93 20.35 -5.54 -9.09
N PHE A 94 19.98 -4.35 -8.59
CA PHE A 94 19.31 -3.34 -9.41
C PHE A 94 20.21 -2.89 -10.56
N PHE A 95 21.50 -2.70 -10.27
CA PHE A 95 22.47 -2.16 -11.22
C PHE A 95 22.96 -3.18 -12.25
N GLU A 96 22.81 -4.47 -11.97
CA GLU A 96 23.01 -5.55 -12.95
C GLU A 96 22.04 -5.45 -14.15
N SER A 97 20.85 -4.90 -13.92
CA SER A 97 19.81 -4.77 -14.96
C SER A 97 19.55 -3.33 -15.42
N ARG A 98 20.03 -2.32 -14.68
CA ARG A 98 19.76 -0.90 -14.92
C ARG A 98 20.95 -0.03 -14.53
N THR A 99 21.38 0.87 -15.39
CA THR A 99 22.55 1.72 -15.10
C THR A 99 22.29 2.85 -14.09
N ALA A 100 21.03 3.28 -13.92
CA ALA A 100 20.67 4.37 -13.01
C ALA A 100 19.22 4.31 -12.52
N LEU A 101 18.95 4.99 -11.39
CA LEU A 101 17.58 5.27 -10.95
C LEU A 101 16.93 6.32 -11.87
N SER A 102 15.71 6.05 -12.34
CA SER A 102 14.94 7.07 -13.05
C SER A 102 14.61 8.27 -12.15
N HIS A 103 14.48 9.46 -12.73
CA HIS A 103 14.06 10.67 -11.99
C HIS A 103 12.76 10.46 -11.20
N ARG A 104 11.83 9.67 -11.76
CA ARG A 104 10.58 9.29 -11.09
C ARG A 104 10.85 8.51 -9.81
N MET A 105 11.73 7.52 -9.84
CA MET A 105 12.07 6.71 -8.66
C MET A 105 12.76 7.55 -7.60
N VAL A 106 13.72 8.41 -7.98
CA VAL A 106 14.40 9.31 -7.04
C VAL A 106 13.39 10.23 -6.35
N ARG A 107 12.47 10.84 -7.12
CA ARG A 107 11.43 11.70 -6.55
C ARG A 107 10.50 10.93 -5.61
N ASP A 108 10.05 9.74 -6.01
CA ASP A 108 9.14 8.93 -5.22
C ASP A 108 9.84 8.48 -3.90
N LEU A 109 11.12 8.07 -3.93
CA LEU A 109 11.90 7.74 -2.73
C LEU A 109 12.10 8.95 -1.80
N LYS A 110 12.44 10.12 -2.35
CA LYS A 110 12.56 11.37 -1.57
C LYS A 110 11.25 11.74 -0.90
N LYS A 111 10.13 11.63 -1.63
CA LYS A 111 8.79 11.85 -1.09
C LYS A 111 8.46 10.88 0.04
N PHE A 112 8.76 9.60 -0.14
CA PHE A 112 8.42 8.55 0.83
C PHE A 112 9.33 8.50 2.04
N ALA A 113 10.45 9.24 2.06
CA ALA A 113 11.22 9.47 3.27
C ALA A 113 10.42 10.18 4.38
N ALA A 114 9.35 10.91 4.02
CA ALA A 114 8.47 11.60 4.96
C ALA A 114 7.29 10.72 5.48
N LEU A 115 7.25 9.44 5.12
CA LEU A 115 6.20 8.53 5.58
C LEU A 115 6.25 8.32 7.09
N HIS A 116 5.06 8.28 7.68
CA HIS A 116 4.83 7.89 9.05
C HIS A 116 4.12 6.55 9.07
N HIS A 117 4.31 5.74 10.11
CA HIS A 117 3.72 4.39 10.17
C HIS A 117 2.18 4.42 10.11
N SER A 118 1.56 5.51 10.58
CA SER A 118 0.12 5.73 10.41
C SER A 118 -0.31 5.65 8.95
N ASP A 119 0.49 6.16 8.01
CA ASP A 119 0.12 6.29 6.60
C ASP A 119 -0.11 4.94 5.92
N TRP A 120 0.45 3.86 6.47
CA TRP A 120 0.09 2.51 6.05
C TRP A 120 -1.41 2.26 6.22
N TYR A 121 -2.01 2.63 7.36
CA TYR A 121 -3.45 2.48 7.59
C TYR A 121 -4.29 3.31 6.61
N PHE A 122 -3.85 4.53 6.29
CA PHE A 122 -4.50 5.33 5.25
C PHE A 122 -4.40 4.64 3.88
N ASN A 123 -3.21 4.17 3.49
CA ASN A 123 -3.02 3.41 2.25
C ASN A 123 -3.89 2.13 2.22
N ARG A 124 -4.00 1.42 3.35
CA ARG A 124 -4.90 0.27 3.49
C ARG A 124 -6.36 0.65 3.33
N ALA A 125 -6.79 1.81 3.84
CA ALA A 125 -8.14 2.30 3.59
C ALA A 125 -8.39 2.54 2.10
N LEU A 126 -7.46 3.19 1.39
CA LEU A 126 -7.57 3.40 -0.06
C LEU A 126 -7.63 2.07 -0.82
N PHE A 127 -6.81 1.10 -0.43
CA PHE A 127 -6.87 -0.25 -0.97
C PHE A 127 -8.25 -0.88 -0.83
N ARG A 128 -8.86 -0.80 0.36
CA ARG A 128 -10.23 -1.31 0.60
C ARG A 128 -11.26 -0.57 -0.23
N VAL A 129 -11.12 0.75 -0.39
CA VAL A 129 -11.98 1.54 -1.28
C VAL A 129 -11.91 1.00 -2.70
N LEU A 130 -10.71 0.81 -3.26
CA LEU A 130 -10.54 0.31 -4.62
C LEU A 130 -11.01 -1.15 -4.79
N LEU A 131 -10.88 -2.01 -3.77
CA LEU A 131 -11.51 -3.34 -3.82
C LEU A 131 -13.05 -3.27 -3.87
N GLY A 132 -13.65 -2.32 -3.15
CA GLY A 132 -15.10 -2.09 -3.23
C GLY A 132 -15.52 -1.55 -4.61
N VAL A 133 -14.73 -0.66 -5.20
CA VAL A 133 -14.95 -0.21 -6.59
C VAL A 133 -14.84 -1.39 -7.57
N ALA A 134 -13.82 -2.23 -7.43
CA ALA A 134 -13.65 -3.43 -8.24
C ALA A 134 -14.81 -4.43 -8.08
N TYR A 135 -15.35 -4.58 -6.86
CA TYR A 135 -16.55 -5.37 -6.63
C TYR A 135 -17.77 -4.80 -7.36
N LEU A 136 -18.01 -3.49 -7.25
CA LEU A 136 -19.11 -2.82 -7.96
C LEU A 136 -18.95 -2.86 -9.48
N HIS A 137 -17.71 -2.98 -9.97
CA HIS A 137 -17.40 -3.06 -11.39
C HIS A 137 -17.60 -4.47 -11.96
N ASP A 138 -16.97 -5.48 -11.35
CA ASP A 138 -16.82 -6.84 -11.91
C ASP A 138 -17.28 -7.97 -10.96
N GLY A 139 -17.58 -7.65 -9.70
CA GLY A 139 -17.66 -8.64 -8.63
C GLY A 139 -19.06 -8.94 -8.10
N ILE A 140 -20.09 -8.22 -8.57
CA ILE A 140 -21.48 -8.42 -8.11
C ILE A 140 -21.92 -9.85 -8.44
N GLY A 141 -22.34 -10.60 -7.42
CA GLY A 141 -22.76 -12.01 -7.54
C GLY A 141 -21.61 -13.03 -7.69
N VAL A 142 -20.37 -12.58 -7.94
CA VAL A 142 -19.20 -13.47 -8.14
C VAL A 142 -18.36 -13.61 -6.87
N ARG A 143 -18.29 -12.56 -6.05
CA ARG A 143 -17.45 -12.53 -4.84
C ARG A 143 -18.31 -12.60 -3.57
N SER A 144 -17.81 -13.32 -2.56
CA SER A 144 -18.46 -13.44 -1.25
C SER A 144 -18.49 -12.15 -0.42
N ARG A 145 -17.62 -11.19 -0.75
CA ARG A 145 -17.54 -9.88 -0.07
C ARG A 145 -18.11 -8.80 -0.95
N ASP A 146 -19.00 -7.97 -0.38
CA ASP A 146 -19.68 -6.88 -1.06
C ASP A 146 -19.01 -5.50 -0.82
N ASP A 147 -19.58 -4.47 -1.44
CA ASP A 147 -19.14 -3.08 -1.28
C ASP A 147 -19.28 -2.58 0.17
N ARG A 148 -20.29 -3.04 0.91
CA ARG A 148 -20.49 -2.70 2.33
C ARG A 148 -19.39 -3.25 3.23
N TYR A 149 -18.95 -4.49 2.98
CA TYR A 149 -17.81 -5.11 3.65
C TYR A 149 -16.55 -4.27 3.45
N TYR A 150 -16.24 -3.94 2.19
CA TYR A 150 -15.05 -3.15 1.87
C TYR A 150 -15.11 -1.73 2.44
N ALA A 151 -16.28 -1.10 2.41
CA ALA A 151 -16.47 0.24 2.98
C ALA A 151 -16.32 0.23 4.51
N SER A 152 -16.83 -0.80 5.18
CA SER A 152 -16.66 -0.98 6.63
C SER A 152 -15.20 -1.21 7.01
N ALA A 153 -14.48 -2.03 6.25
CA ALA A 153 -13.05 -2.26 6.45
C ALA A 153 -12.21 -0.99 6.20
N ALA A 154 -12.56 -0.20 5.18
CA ALA A 154 -11.93 1.10 4.92
C ALA A 154 -12.15 2.07 6.09
N LEU A 155 -13.37 2.15 6.62
CA LEU A 155 -13.70 3.05 7.74
C LEU A 155 -12.87 2.72 8.99
N ARG A 156 -12.73 1.43 9.34
CA ARG A 156 -11.89 1.01 10.48
C ARG A 156 -10.43 1.43 10.31
N ALA A 157 -9.89 1.30 9.10
CA ALA A 157 -8.52 1.72 8.81
C ALA A 157 -8.35 3.25 8.90
N ILE A 158 -9.33 4.03 8.43
CA ILE A 158 -9.34 5.50 8.59
C ILE A 158 -9.45 5.93 10.05
N GLN A 159 -10.31 5.29 10.84
CA GLN A 159 -10.43 5.57 12.27
C GLN A 159 -9.10 5.32 12.99
N LYS A 160 -8.42 4.21 12.67
CA LYS A 160 -7.09 3.91 13.22
C LYS A 160 -6.03 4.91 12.77
N TRP A 161 -6.01 5.29 11.49
CA TRP A 161 -5.12 6.33 10.97
C TRP A 161 -5.31 7.67 11.72
N ARG A 162 -6.56 8.16 11.82
CA ARG A 162 -6.88 9.41 12.53
C ARG A 162 -6.50 9.38 13.99
N LEU A 163 -6.73 8.25 14.67
CA LEU A 163 -6.37 8.08 16.07
C LEU A 163 -4.87 8.26 16.27
N ILE A 164 -4.05 7.60 15.45
CA ILE A 164 -2.58 7.69 15.52
C ILE A 164 -2.13 9.11 15.17
N VAL A 165 -2.62 9.69 14.07
CA VAL A 165 -2.27 11.06 13.64
C VAL A 165 -2.55 12.08 14.74
N ARG A 166 -3.71 11.99 15.39
CA ARG A 166 -4.09 12.89 16.48
C ARG A 166 -3.21 12.69 17.72
N ARG A 167 -3.02 11.42 18.12
CA ARG A 167 -2.27 11.08 19.34
C ARG A 167 -0.80 11.49 19.24
N GLU A 168 -0.21 11.38 18.06
CA GLU A 168 1.23 11.56 17.84
C GLU A 168 1.56 12.90 17.17
N GLY A 169 0.57 13.78 16.94
CA GLY A 169 0.79 15.10 16.36
C GLY A 169 1.38 15.06 14.94
N VAL A 170 1.04 14.03 14.15
CA VAL A 170 1.64 13.82 12.83
C VAL A 170 1.20 14.92 11.88
N LEU A 171 2.18 15.59 11.24
CA LEU A 171 1.92 16.60 10.20
C LEU A 171 1.02 16.05 9.07
N THR A 172 0.28 16.94 8.43
CA THR A 172 -0.66 16.55 7.36
C THR A 172 0.07 15.92 6.17
N LEU A 173 -0.67 15.17 5.34
CA LEU A 173 -0.12 14.58 4.11
C LEU A 173 0.43 15.66 3.18
N GLU A 174 -0.20 16.82 3.13
CA GLU A 174 0.21 17.99 2.36
C GLU A 174 1.52 18.58 2.89
N GLN A 175 1.61 18.83 4.20
CA GLN A 175 2.83 19.37 4.84
C GLN A 175 4.03 18.45 4.66
N ARG A 176 3.81 17.12 4.64
CA ARG A 176 4.85 16.11 4.40
C ARG A 176 5.11 15.82 2.92
N GLY A 177 4.42 16.50 2.00
CA GLY A 177 4.58 16.29 0.56
C GLY A 177 4.08 14.93 0.04
N LEU A 178 3.29 14.21 0.83
CA LEU A 178 2.72 12.89 0.49
C LEU A 178 1.47 13.00 -0.40
N ALA A 179 0.74 14.11 -0.31
CA ALA A 179 -0.38 14.42 -1.18
C ALA A 179 0.09 14.99 -2.54
N PRO A 180 -0.56 14.66 -3.67
CA PRO A 180 -0.27 15.28 -4.96
C PRO A 180 -0.51 16.80 -4.92
N LYS A 181 0.42 17.60 -5.45
CA LYS A 181 0.28 19.08 -5.53
C LYS A 181 -0.87 19.52 -6.45
N LYS A 182 -1.14 18.75 -7.50
CA LYS A 182 -2.23 18.98 -8.47
C LYS A 182 -3.01 17.67 -8.64
N PRO A 183 -3.86 17.30 -7.67
CA PRO A 183 -4.55 16.01 -7.68
C PRO A 183 -5.58 15.96 -8.82
N SER A 184 -5.62 14.85 -9.55
CA SER A 184 -6.71 14.55 -10.49
C SER A 184 -8.05 14.35 -9.76
N SER A 185 -9.16 14.30 -10.51
CA SER A 185 -10.51 14.16 -9.92
C SER A 185 -10.66 12.93 -9.04
N ASP A 186 -10.14 11.78 -9.47
CA ASP A 186 -10.12 10.52 -8.72
C ASP A 186 -9.18 10.58 -7.49
N GLN A 187 -8.02 11.24 -7.61
CA GLN A 187 -7.13 11.46 -6.47
C GLN A 187 -7.76 12.35 -5.40
N ARG A 188 -8.53 13.38 -5.78
CA ARG A 188 -9.29 14.20 -4.83
C ARG A 188 -10.33 13.37 -4.08
N LEU A 189 -11.04 12.48 -4.78
CA LEU A 189 -12.00 11.56 -4.17
C LEU A 189 -11.32 10.60 -3.18
N LEU A 190 -10.17 10.04 -3.55
CA LEU A 190 -9.39 9.18 -2.66
C LEU A 190 -8.84 9.94 -1.45
N LEU A 191 -8.34 11.16 -1.63
CA LEU A 191 -7.85 11.99 -0.53
C LEU A 191 -8.97 12.33 0.47
N ALA A 192 -10.17 12.63 -0.03
CA ALA A 192 -11.35 12.93 0.80
C ALA A 192 -11.80 11.76 1.70
N ILE A 193 -11.38 10.52 1.43
CA ILE A 193 -11.66 9.36 2.30
C ILE A 193 -11.09 9.59 3.71
N ARG A 194 -10.03 10.39 3.85
CA ARG A 194 -9.47 10.77 5.15
C ARG A 194 -10.47 11.47 6.08
N ASP A 195 -11.56 12.01 5.51
CA ASP A 195 -12.64 12.77 6.16
C ASP A 195 -13.97 11.98 6.22
N ALA A 196 -13.99 10.71 5.79
CA ALA A 196 -15.15 9.84 5.91
C ALA A 196 -15.57 9.58 7.37
N GLY A 197 -16.83 9.88 7.72
CA GLY A 197 -17.39 9.65 9.06
C GLY A 197 -18.19 8.34 9.20
N ASN A 198 -18.62 7.76 8.09
CA ASN A 198 -19.46 6.56 8.09
C ASN A 198 -19.29 5.74 6.80
N VAL A 199 -19.83 4.53 6.83
CA VAL A 199 -19.78 3.57 5.71
C VAL A 199 -20.44 4.14 4.46
N GLN A 200 -21.55 4.87 4.60
CA GLN A 200 -22.29 5.41 3.46
C GLN A 200 -21.52 6.48 2.69
N HIS A 201 -20.74 7.33 3.38
CA HIS A 201 -19.82 8.26 2.73
C HIS A 201 -18.82 7.48 1.86
N ILE A 202 -18.16 6.45 2.41
CA ILE A 202 -17.19 5.64 1.66
C ILE A 202 -17.82 4.98 0.43
N ARG A 203 -19.03 4.40 0.58
CA ARG A 203 -19.77 3.79 -0.54
C ARG A 203 -20.11 4.81 -1.64
N ARG A 204 -20.56 6.01 -1.26
CA ARG A 204 -20.78 7.11 -2.23
C ARG A 204 -19.49 7.47 -2.97
N THR A 205 -18.36 7.49 -2.28
CA THR A 205 -17.06 7.72 -2.92
C THR A 205 -16.69 6.58 -3.87
N MET A 206 -16.92 5.31 -3.51
CA MET A 206 -16.71 4.17 -4.42
C MET A 206 -17.51 4.33 -5.72
N LEU A 207 -18.80 4.68 -5.62
CA LEU A 207 -19.64 4.92 -6.80
C LEU A 207 -19.10 6.06 -7.67
N LYS A 208 -18.64 7.16 -7.07
CA LYS A 208 -18.01 8.29 -7.79
C LYS A 208 -16.69 7.93 -8.46
N LEU A 209 -15.99 6.90 -7.98
CA LEU A 209 -14.74 6.43 -8.56
C LEU A 209 -14.93 5.47 -9.74
N LEU A 210 -16.10 4.84 -9.90
CA LEU A 210 -16.38 3.89 -10.99
C LEU A 210 -16.05 4.43 -12.40
N PRO A 211 -16.39 5.68 -12.78
CA PRO A 211 -16.05 6.20 -14.10
C PRO A 211 -14.55 6.29 -14.36
N ALA A 212 -13.75 6.55 -13.31
CA ALA A 212 -12.29 6.59 -13.41
C ALA A 212 -11.67 5.19 -13.43
N TYR A 213 -12.28 4.24 -12.71
CA TYR A 213 -11.86 2.84 -12.68
C TYR A 213 -12.10 2.10 -14.00
N ARG A 214 -13.08 2.54 -14.80
CA ARG A 214 -13.42 1.99 -16.12
C ARG A 214 -12.49 2.40 -17.26
N ARG A 215 -11.74 3.49 -17.12
CA ARG A 215 -11.21 4.26 -18.28
C ARG A 215 -9.71 4.10 -18.54
N ARG A 216 -8.99 3.14 -17.97
CA ARG A 216 -7.54 3.02 -18.16
C ARG A 216 -7.01 1.61 -18.10
#